data_AF-A0A2G6LBS7-F1
#
_entry.id   AF-A0A2G6LBS7-F1
#
_cell.length_a   1.000
_cell.length_b   1.000
_cell.length_c   1.000
_cell.angle_alpha   90.00
_cell.angle_beta   90.00
_cell.angle_gamma   90.00
#
_symmetry.space_group_name_H-M   'P 1'
#
loop_
_entity.id
_entity.type
_entity.pdbx_description
1 polymer ?
#
loop_
_entity_poly.entity_id
_entity_poly.type
_entity_poly.pdbx_seq_one_letter_code
_entity_poly.pdbx_strand_id
1 'polypeptide(L)'
;MRIKIKSLLLSVSFFALTVWLGGCASGEGSALESYNRNMYKINRAIDNVTLKPLAKGYHAITPDPVEDSVDNFFSNLGEVSTIINSILQGKLNNAVASSARLVWNTTLGLGGLFDVATAMNIQVDKEDFGQTLRRWGLPAGPYIVLPILGSSTPTDTLGLVGNYFMSPLSYEKLWHNEDTHIGLLVLDRINARVQLFEKEELLKKAAIDEYGFVKSAYLQRRNTLTRDGKGDTEIDQAFDELFEEQ
;
A
#
# COMPACT_ATOMS: atom_id res chain seq x y z
N MET A 1 5.92 -0.45 32.52
CA MET A 1 5.74 -0.47 31.05
C MET A 1 6.98 0.00 30.25
N ARG A 2 7.84 0.89 30.77
CA ARG A 2 9.00 1.43 30.01
C ARG A 2 10.16 0.45 29.73
N ILE A 3 10.29 -0.63 30.51
CA ILE A 3 11.41 -1.60 30.37
C ILE A 3 11.18 -2.59 29.21
N LYS A 4 9.92 -2.99 28.95
CA LYS A 4 9.58 -3.89 27.83
C LYS A 4 9.74 -3.22 26.45
N ILE A 5 9.56 -1.90 26.37
CA ILE A 5 9.71 -1.14 25.12
C ILE A 5 11.18 -1.04 24.71
N LYS A 6 12.11 -0.85 25.66
CA LYS A 6 13.55 -0.80 25.36
C LYS A 6 14.09 -2.14 24.87
N SER A 7 13.64 -3.27 25.44
CA SER A 7 14.07 -4.58 24.96
C SER A 7 13.45 -4.90 23.59
N LEU A 8 12.20 -4.52 23.34
CA LEU A 8 11.56 -4.66 22.03
C LEU A 8 12.26 -3.84 20.95
N LEU A 9 12.64 -2.59 21.25
CA LEU A 9 13.40 -1.74 20.33
C LEU A 9 14.81 -2.28 20.04
N LEU A 10 15.48 -2.88 21.03
CA LEU A 10 16.77 -3.54 20.82
C LEU A 10 16.64 -4.79 19.92
N SER A 11 15.59 -5.59 20.12
CA SER A 11 15.33 -6.79 19.32
C SER A 11 14.97 -6.47 17.87
N VAL A 12 14.18 -5.40 17.64
CA VAL A 12 13.82 -4.92 16.29
C VAL A 12 15.05 -4.36 15.57
N SER A 13 15.92 -3.64 16.27
CA SER A 13 17.18 -3.13 15.72
C SER A 13 18.14 -4.27 15.32
N PHE A 14 18.22 -5.32 16.13
CA PHE A 14 19.04 -6.49 15.82
C PHE A 14 18.52 -7.27 14.60
N PHE A 15 17.20 -7.38 14.45
CA PHE A 15 16.57 -8.01 13.28
C PHE A 15 16.71 -7.17 12.01
N ALA A 16 16.62 -5.84 12.12
CA ALA A 16 16.88 -4.94 11.00
C ALA A 16 18.33 -5.05 10.52
N LEU A 17 19.30 -5.15 11.43
CA LEU A 17 20.72 -5.23 11.09
C LEU A 17 21.10 -6.57 10.41
N THR A 18 20.49 -7.68 10.83
CA THR A 18 20.73 -9.00 10.20
C THR A 18 20.11 -9.10 8.80
N VAL A 19 18.98 -8.43 8.55
CA VAL A 19 18.37 -8.35 7.21
C VAL A 19 19.22 -7.49 6.26
N TRP A 20 19.87 -6.44 6.75
CA TRP A 20 20.74 -5.57 5.95
C TRP A 20 22.05 -6.26 5.51
N LEU A 21 22.61 -7.16 6.32
CA LEU A 21 23.87 -7.86 6.00
C LEU A 21 23.69 -9.11 5.11
N GLY A 22 22.46 -9.57 4.88
CA GLY A 22 22.15 -10.74 4.03
C GLY A 22 22.00 -10.44 2.53
N GLY A 23 22.22 -9.19 2.09
CA GLY A 23 21.88 -8.73 0.74
C GLY A 23 22.76 -9.23 -0.42
N CYS A 24 23.81 -10.01 -0.17
CA CYS A 24 24.79 -10.38 -1.20
C CYS A 24 24.77 -11.87 -1.55
N ALA A 25 23.60 -12.42 -1.92
CA ALA A 25 23.48 -13.67 -2.66
C ALA A 25 22.02 -13.90 -3.10
N SER A 26 21.59 -13.33 -4.23
CA SER A 26 20.26 -13.65 -4.77
C SER A 26 20.26 -13.78 -6.30
N GLY A 27 20.59 -14.99 -6.77
CA GLY A 27 20.16 -15.50 -8.07
C GLY A 27 18.77 -16.18 -7.98
N GLU A 28 18.18 -16.47 -9.13
CA GLU A 28 16.98 -17.30 -9.25
C GLU A 28 17.23 -18.67 -8.56
N GLY A 29 16.48 -18.97 -7.50
CA GLY A 29 16.72 -20.12 -6.61
C GLY A 29 17.21 -19.77 -5.19
N SER A 30 17.30 -18.49 -4.83
CA SER A 30 17.69 -18.07 -3.47
C SER A 30 16.74 -18.56 -2.38
N ALA A 31 17.25 -18.76 -1.16
CA ALA A 31 16.43 -19.15 0.01
C ALA A 31 15.25 -18.18 0.27
N LEU A 32 15.43 -16.89 -0.08
CA LEU A 32 14.38 -15.88 0.01
C LEU A 32 13.26 -16.10 -1.02
N GLU A 33 13.57 -16.53 -2.23
CA GLU A 33 12.54 -16.86 -3.25
C GLU A 33 11.68 -18.04 -2.77
N SER A 34 12.31 -19.09 -2.23
CA SER A 34 11.61 -20.23 -1.64
C SER A 34 10.72 -19.81 -0.45
N TYR A 35 11.24 -18.97 0.45
CA TYR A 35 10.46 -18.39 1.55
C TYR A 35 9.26 -17.60 1.01
N ASN A 36 9.48 -16.71 0.05
CA ASN A 36 8.46 -15.83 -0.49
C ASN A 36 7.33 -16.60 -1.17
N ARG A 37 7.64 -17.63 -1.96
CA ARG A 37 6.63 -18.49 -2.60
C ARG A 37 5.82 -19.27 -1.57
N ASN A 38 6.47 -19.78 -0.52
CA ASN A 38 5.77 -20.49 0.55
C ASN A 38 4.88 -19.54 1.36
N MET A 39 5.38 -18.38 1.74
CA MET A 39 4.61 -17.38 2.49
C MET A 39 3.46 -16.84 1.65
N TYR A 40 3.65 -16.66 0.34
CA TYR A 40 2.59 -16.31 -0.59
C TYR A 40 1.46 -17.35 -0.58
N LYS A 41 1.79 -18.64 -0.66
CA LYS A 41 0.80 -19.72 -0.55
C LYS A 41 0.05 -19.69 0.79
N ILE A 42 0.75 -19.46 1.90
CA ILE A 42 0.15 -19.34 3.22
C ILE A 42 -0.83 -18.15 3.27
N ASN A 43 -0.41 -16.98 2.80
CA ASN A 43 -1.26 -15.79 2.74
C ASN A 43 -2.50 -16.02 1.87
N ARG A 44 -2.35 -16.67 0.71
CA ARG A 44 -3.49 -17.03 -0.15
C ARG A 44 -4.43 -18.03 0.51
N ALA A 45 -3.90 -19.02 1.23
CA ALA A 45 -4.72 -19.97 1.97
C ALA A 45 -5.53 -19.26 3.08
N ILE A 46 -4.88 -18.37 3.85
CA ILE A 46 -5.55 -17.57 4.88
C ILE A 46 -6.61 -16.67 4.26
N ASP A 47 -6.29 -15.91 3.21
CA ASP A 47 -7.25 -15.04 2.50
C ASP A 47 -8.48 -15.81 2.04
N ASN A 48 -8.30 -16.98 1.42
CA ASN A 48 -9.40 -17.80 0.91
C ASN A 48 -10.36 -18.30 1.99
N VAL A 49 -9.91 -18.45 3.24
CA VAL A 49 -10.77 -18.90 4.37
C VAL A 49 -11.20 -17.76 5.31
N THR A 50 -10.66 -16.55 5.14
CA THR A 50 -10.93 -15.40 6.03
C THR A 50 -11.45 -14.18 5.28
N LEU A 51 -10.56 -13.34 4.76
CA LEU A 51 -10.89 -12.05 4.16
C LEU A 51 -11.76 -12.19 2.92
N LYS A 52 -11.47 -13.17 2.06
CA LYS A 52 -12.19 -13.36 0.81
C LYS A 52 -13.67 -13.72 0.99
N PRO A 53 -14.07 -14.69 1.83
CA PRO A 53 -15.50 -14.95 2.06
C PRO A 53 -16.21 -13.78 2.73
N LEU A 54 -15.54 -13.06 3.64
CA LEU A 54 -16.09 -11.84 4.24
C LEU A 54 -16.33 -10.74 3.19
N ALA A 55 -15.34 -10.50 2.33
CA ALA A 55 -15.44 -9.55 1.23
C ALA A 55 -16.54 -9.93 0.23
N LYS A 56 -16.69 -11.21 -0.11
CA LYS A 56 -17.81 -11.67 -0.95
C LYS A 56 -19.16 -11.43 -0.29
N GLY A 57 -19.28 -11.70 1.01
CA GLY A 57 -20.50 -11.44 1.77
C GLY A 57 -20.85 -9.95 1.78
N TYR A 58 -19.87 -9.10 2.11
CA TYR A 58 -20.00 -7.64 2.10
C TYR A 58 -20.43 -7.11 0.73
N HIS A 59 -19.73 -7.51 -0.34
CA HIS A 59 -20.07 -7.12 -1.71
C HIS A 59 -21.46 -7.60 -2.15
N ALA A 60 -21.88 -8.79 -1.73
CA ALA A 60 -23.19 -9.33 -2.11
C ALA A 60 -24.38 -8.62 -1.45
N ILE A 61 -24.19 -8.03 -0.26
CA ILE A 61 -25.28 -7.39 0.51
C ILE A 61 -25.26 -5.86 0.42
N THR A 62 -24.16 -5.27 -0.06
CA THR A 62 -23.95 -3.83 -0.08
C THR A 62 -24.17 -3.31 -1.51
N PRO A 63 -25.12 -2.41 -1.75
CA PRO A 63 -25.27 -1.79 -3.06
C PRO A 63 -24.04 -0.96 -3.44
N ASP A 64 -23.66 -0.97 -4.72
CA ASP A 64 -22.48 -0.27 -5.24
C ASP A 64 -22.33 1.18 -4.74
N PRO A 65 -23.38 2.05 -4.69
CA PRO A 65 -23.21 3.42 -4.21
C PRO A 65 -22.80 3.51 -2.73
N VAL A 66 -23.19 2.53 -1.91
CA VAL A 66 -22.80 2.45 -0.50
C VAL A 66 -21.37 1.93 -0.37
N GLU A 67 -20.99 0.94 -1.18
CA GLU A 67 -19.61 0.42 -1.24
C GLU A 67 -18.64 1.53 -1.67
N ASP A 68 -18.98 2.27 -2.73
CA ASP A 68 -18.21 3.42 -3.20
C ASP A 68 -18.09 4.51 -2.12
N SER A 69 -19.15 4.74 -1.35
CA SER A 69 -19.11 5.72 -0.25
C SER A 69 -18.16 5.30 0.87
N VAL A 70 -18.09 4.00 1.16
CA VAL A 70 -17.15 3.45 2.14
C VAL A 70 -15.71 3.56 1.62
N ASP A 71 -15.47 3.26 0.35
CA ASP A 71 -14.15 3.43 -0.28
C ASP A 71 -13.70 4.90 -0.26
N ASN A 72 -14.59 5.82 -0.62
CA ASN A 72 -14.34 7.27 -0.57
C ASN A 72 -13.98 7.73 0.85
N PHE A 73 -14.71 7.24 1.87
CA PHE A 73 -14.44 7.58 3.26
C PHE A 73 -13.01 7.19 3.68
N PHE A 74 -12.61 5.95 3.40
CA PHE A 74 -11.26 5.49 3.74
C PHE A 74 -10.18 6.18 2.88
N SER A 75 -10.47 6.45 1.61
CA SER A 75 -9.56 7.21 0.74
C SER A 75 -9.38 8.65 1.24
N ASN A 76 -10.44 9.29 1.75
CA ASN A 76 -10.39 10.62 2.36
C ASN A 76 -9.52 10.62 3.64
N LEU A 77 -9.63 9.60 4.50
CA LEU A 77 -8.71 9.44 5.65
C LEU A 77 -7.25 9.25 5.20
N GLY A 78 -7.04 8.55 4.07
CA GLY A 78 -5.74 8.36 3.44
C GLY A 78 -5.09 9.66 2.93
N GLU A 79 -5.86 10.72 2.68
CA GLU A 79 -5.32 12.03 2.30
C GLU A 79 -4.42 12.59 3.40
N VAL A 80 -4.69 12.34 4.69
CA VAL A 80 -3.83 12.79 5.79
C VAL A 80 -2.40 12.26 5.66
N SER A 81 -2.27 10.97 5.38
CA SER A 81 -0.96 10.34 5.12
C SER A 81 -0.31 10.93 3.87
N THR A 82 -1.10 11.18 2.82
CA THR A 82 -0.61 11.75 1.56
C THR A 82 -0.09 13.18 1.75
N ILE A 83 -0.79 14.03 2.51
CA ILE A 83 -0.39 15.40 2.85
C ILE A 83 0.96 15.37 3.59
N ILE A 84 1.06 14.57 4.66
CA ILE A 84 2.27 14.49 5.48
C ILE A 84 3.46 14.03 4.62
N ASN A 85 3.29 12.94 3.85
CA ASN A 85 4.36 12.41 3.02
C ASN A 85 4.73 13.35 1.86
N SER A 86 3.77 14.01 1.24
CA SER A 86 4.04 15.02 0.22
C SER A 86 4.89 16.16 0.77
N ILE A 87 4.59 16.65 1.98
CA ILE A 87 5.41 17.67 2.67
C ILE A 87 6.82 17.13 2.94
N LEU A 88 6.93 15.92 3.49
CA LEU A 88 8.22 15.29 3.78
C LEU A 88 9.07 15.03 2.52
N GLN A 89 8.44 14.88 1.36
CA GLN A 89 9.10 14.71 0.08
C GLN A 89 9.38 16.05 -0.65
N GLY A 90 8.89 17.17 -0.12
CA GLY A 90 8.99 18.51 -0.72
C GLY A 90 8.01 18.77 -1.86
N LYS A 91 6.98 17.93 -2.01
CA LYS A 91 5.94 18.02 -3.06
C LYS A 91 4.78 18.91 -2.61
N LEU A 92 5.03 20.22 -2.49
CA LEU A 92 4.05 21.17 -1.95
C LEU A 92 2.76 21.24 -2.76
N ASN A 93 2.83 21.18 -4.10
CA ASN A 93 1.64 21.19 -4.95
C ASN A 93 0.72 19.98 -4.66
N ASN A 94 1.31 18.79 -4.52
CA ASN A 94 0.55 17.59 -4.19
C ASN A 94 -0.04 17.65 -2.77
N ALA A 95 0.73 18.19 -1.81
CA ALA A 95 0.24 18.40 -0.45
C ALA A 95 -0.97 19.35 -0.40
N VAL A 96 -0.94 20.44 -1.17
CA VAL A 96 -2.05 21.40 -1.28
C VAL A 96 -3.25 20.76 -1.96
N ALA A 97 -3.05 20.01 -3.05
CA ALA A 97 -4.12 19.31 -3.74
C ALA A 97 -4.79 18.25 -2.83
N SER A 98 -4.00 17.44 -2.12
CA SER A 98 -4.49 16.45 -1.14
C SER A 98 -5.21 17.11 0.04
N SER A 99 -4.71 18.26 0.51
CA SER A 99 -5.42 19.07 1.53
C SER A 99 -6.76 19.58 1.02
N ALA A 100 -6.82 20.04 -0.24
CA ALA A 100 -8.07 20.47 -0.85
C ALA A 100 -9.06 19.32 -0.97
N ARG A 101 -8.61 18.13 -1.41
CA ARG A 101 -9.45 16.92 -1.43
C ARG A 101 -10.01 16.61 -0.05
N LEU A 102 -9.15 16.57 0.98
CA LEU A 102 -9.55 16.33 2.36
C LEU A 102 -10.62 17.33 2.82
N VAL A 103 -10.41 18.62 2.59
CA VAL A 103 -11.35 19.67 3.01
C VAL A 103 -12.69 19.53 2.27
N TRP A 104 -12.68 19.43 0.94
CA TRP A 104 -13.91 19.38 0.15
C TRP A 104 -14.71 18.11 0.41
N ASN A 105 -14.05 16.95 0.47
CA ASN A 105 -14.73 15.68 0.71
C ASN A 105 -15.22 15.58 2.16
N THR A 106 -14.49 16.13 3.13
CA THR A 106 -14.97 16.14 4.53
C THR A 106 -16.15 17.10 4.73
N THR A 107 -16.13 18.27 4.10
CA THR A 107 -17.15 19.32 4.32
C THR A 107 -18.37 19.15 3.44
N LEU A 108 -18.20 19.09 2.12
CA LEU A 108 -19.28 18.94 1.15
C LEU A 108 -19.61 17.47 0.87
N GLY A 109 -18.62 16.60 0.99
CA GLY A 109 -18.78 15.16 0.79
C GLY A 109 -19.25 14.39 2.03
N LEU A 110 -19.80 15.06 3.03
CA LEU A 110 -20.36 14.47 4.26
C LEU A 110 -19.35 13.54 4.97
N GLY A 111 -18.20 14.10 5.38
CA GLY A 111 -17.15 13.35 6.09
C GLY A 111 -16.30 12.46 5.18
N GLY A 112 -16.40 12.62 3.86
CA GLY A 112 -15.66 11.85 2.86
C GLY A 112 -16.46 10.74 2.20
N LEU A 113 -17.76 10.59 2.49
CA LEU A 113 -18.61 9.60 1.82
C LEU A 113 -18.80 9.90 0.33
N PHE A 114 -18.76 11.17 -0.06
CA PHE A 114 -18.85 11.59 -1.46
C PHE A 114 -17.57 12.28 -1.91
N ASP A 115 -16.99 11.82 -3.04
CA ASP A 115 -15.78 12.41 -3.61
C ASP A 115 -16.10 13.64 -4.50
N VAL A 116 -16.43 14.74 -3.84
CA VAL A 116 -16.70 16.04 -4.48
C VAL A 116 -15.45 16.59 -5.16
N ALA A 117 -14.28 16.34 -4.59
CA ALA A 117 -13.02 16.87 -5.10
C ALA A 117 -12.64 16.28 -6.47
N THR A 118 -12.98 15.02 -6.73
CA THR A 118 -12.82 14.43 -8.08
C THR A 118 -13.74 15.10 -9.10
N ALA A 119 -14.98 15.45 -8.74
CA ALA A 119 -15.86 16.22 -9.63
C ALA A 119 -15.32 17.63 -9.93
N MET A 120 -14.46 18.17 -9.06
CA MET A 120 -13.72 19.43 -9.25
C MET A 120 -12.39 19.25 -10.00
N ASN A 121 -12.09 18.04 -10.48
CA ASN A 121 -10.85 17.70 -11.18
C ASN A 121 -9.58 17.95 -10.34
N ILE A 122 -9.65 17.77 -9.02
CA ILE A 122 -8.48 17.87 -8.14
C ILE A 122 -7.74 16.54 -8.16
N GLN A 123 -6.65 16.49 -8.94
CA GLN A 123 -5.78 15.32 -9.07
C GLN A 123 -4.71 15.31 -7.98
N VAL A 124 -4.43 14.13 -7.44
CA VAL A 124 -3.47 13.90 -6.36
C VAL A 124 -2.73 12.59 -6.59
N ASP A 125 -1.43 12.63 -6.38
CA ASP A 125 -0.59 11.45 -6.29
C ASP A 125 -0.64 10.92 -4.85
N LYS A 126 -1.08 9.66 -4.66
CA LYS A 126 -1.14 9.05 -3.34
C LYS A 126 0.26 8.75 -2.83
N GLU A 127 0.60 9.32 -1.68
CA GLU A 127 1.93 9.23 -1.08
C GLU A 127 1.93 8.42 0.22
N ASP A 128 2.95 7.58 0.38
CA ASP A 128 3.17 6.77 1.58
C ASP A 128 4.58 6.93 2.13
N PHE A 129 4.77 6.51 3.38
CA PHE A 129 6.06 6.67 4.05
C PHE A 129 7.18 5.82 3.42
N GLY A 130 6.85 4.72 2.75
CA GLY A 130 7.82 3.95 1.98
C GLY A 130 8.38 4.77 0.80
N GLN A 131 7.50 5.48 0.08
CA GLN A 131 7.90 6.42 -0.98
C GLN A 131 8.77 7.54 -0.43
N THR A 132 8.39 8.10 0.73
CA THR A 132 9.20 9.09 1.45
C THR A 132 10.58 8.53 1.76
N LEU A 133 10.71 7.38 2.40
CA LEU A 133 12.03 6.79 2.70
C LEU A 133 12.89 6.60 1.44
N ARG A 134 12.29 6.18 0.32
CA ARG A 134 12.99 6.06 -0.97
C ARG A 134 13.44 7.41 -1.52
N ARG A 135 12.61 8.46 -1.43
CA ARG A 135 12.96 9.85 -1.77
C ARG A 135 14.21 10.32 -1.00
N TRP A 136 14.33 9.91 0.25
CA TRP A 136 15.46 10.22 1.13
C TRP A 136 16.67 9.27 0.97
N GLY A 137 16.67 8.42 -0.07
CA GLY A 137 17.82 7.62 -0.47
C GLY A 137 17.88 6.21 0.12
N LEU A 138 16.85 5.75 0.83
CA LEU A 138 16.81 4.35 1.27
C LEU A 138 16.51 3.45 0.05
N PRO A 139 17.39 2.49 -0.28
CA PRO A 139 17.13 1.55 -1.36
C PRO A 139 15.92 0.68 -1.01
N ALA A 140 15.19 0.19 -2.01
CA ALA A 140 14.03 -0.68 -1.75
C ALA A 140 14.43 -1.94 -0.95
N GLY A 141 15.56 -2.56 -1.30
CA GLY A 141 16.01 -3.85 -0.78
C GLY A 141 15.38 -5.03 -1.53
N PRO A 142 15.71 -6.28 -1.14
CA PRO A 142 15.17 -7.47 -1.78
C PRO A 142 13.65 -7.56 -1.58
N TYR A 143 12.95 -8.13 -2.55
CA TYR A 143 11.52 -8.42 -2.44
C TYR A 143 11.28 -9.47 -1.34
N ILE A 144 10.31 -9.20 -0.48
CA ILE A 144 9.89 -10.12 0.58
C ILE A 144 8.37 -10.22 0.64
N VAL A 145 7.85 -11.41 0.91
CA VAL A 145 6.43 -11.60 1.22
C VAL A 145 6.28 -11.70 2.73
N LEU A 146 5.62 -10.72 3.31
CA LEU A 146 5.31 -10.67 4.73
C LEU A 146 4.10 -11.57 5.06
N PRO A 147 4.08 -12.24 6.23
CA PRO A 147 2.90 -12.95 6.70
C PRO A 147 1.70 -12.01 6.79
N ILE A 148 0.57 -12.41 6.21
CA ILE A 148 -0.72 -11.68 6.15
C ILE A 148 -0.68 -10.38 5.32
N LEU A 149 0.37 -9.57 5.46
CA LEU A 149 0.50 -8.26 4.80
C LEU A 149 0.87 -8.35 3.32
N GLY A 150 1.47 -9.47 2.88
CA GLY A 150 1.75 -9.73 1.46
C GLY A 150 3.05 -9.13 0.96
N SER A 151 3.06 -8.73 -0.31
CA SER A 151 4.23 -8.23 -1.05
C SER A 151 4.81 -6.96 -0.43
N SER A 152 6.13 -6.94 -0.19
CA SER A 152 6.83 -5.81 0.40
C SER A 152 8.32 -5.79 0.01
N THR A 153 9.03 -4.76 0.46
CA THR A 153 10.49 -4.71 0.56
C THR A 153 10.89 -4.25 1.98
N PRO A 154 12.15 -4.35 2.43
CA PRO A 154 12.57 -3.82 3.73
C PRO A 154 12.17 -2.36 3.95
N THR A 155 12.38 -1.51 2.94
CA THR A 155 12.01 -0.08 3.03
C THR A 155 10.50 0.11 3.04
N ASP A 156 9.75 -0.61 2.21
CA ASP A 156 8.29 -0.52 2.22
C ASP A 156 7.69 -1.07 3.54
N THR A 157 8.35 -2.05 4.17
CA THR A 157 7.95 -2.59 5.48
C THR A 157 8.12 -1.56 6.59
N LEU A 158 9.23 -0.80 6.56
CA LEU A 158 9.38 0.37 7.44
C LEU A 158 8.35 1.46 7.09
N GLY A 159 8.02 1.60 5.81
CA GLY A 159 6.92 2.41 5.30
C GLY A 159 5.59 2.10 6.00
N LEU A 160 5.24 0.82 6.16
CA LEU A 160 4.01 0.42 6.86
C LEU A 160 3.96 0.92 8.30
N VAL A 161 5.09 0.92 9.02
CA VAL A 161 5.17 1.43 10.38
C VAL A 161 4.97 2.95 10.41
N GLY A 162 5.59 3.69 9.49
CA GLY A 162 5.36 5.13 9.37
C GLY A 162 3.91 5.47 9.02
N ASN A 163 3.32 4.75 8.06
CA ASN A 163 1.93 4.92 7.66
C ASN A 163 0.96 4.68 8.83
N TYR A 164 1.25 3.70 9.71
CA TYR A 164 0.47 3.48 10.92
C TYR A 164 0.40 4.75 11.77
N PHE A 165 1.52 5.42 12.04
CA PHE A 165 1.53 6.67 12.82
C PHE A 165 0.94 7.88 12.08
N MET A 166 0.77 7.82 10.77
CA MET A 166 0.20 8.92 9.98
C MET A 166 -1.30 8.74 9.72
N SER A 167 -1.83 7.54 9.89
CA SER A 167 -3.23 7.24 9.64
C SER A 167 -4.13 7.64 10.81
N PRO A 168 -5.18 8.45 10.59
CA PRO A 168 -6.20 8.72 11.61
C PRO A 168 -6.85 7.44 12.16
N LEU A 169 -6.98 6.39 11.34
CA LEU A 169 -7.51 5.09 11.76
C LEU A 169 -6.67 4.41 12.84
N SER A 170 -5.41 4.79 13.05
CA SER A 170 -4.57 4.16 14.08
C SER A 170 -4.82 4.72 15.48
N TYR A 171 -5.59 5.80 15.60
CA TYR A 171 -5.82 6.50 16.86
C TYR A 171 -7.23 6.23 17.38
N GLU A 172 -7.37 5.22 18.25
CA GLU A 172 -8.64 4.81 18.88
C GLU A 172 -9.47 5.99 19.43
N LYS A 173 -8.81 6.98 20.05
CA LYS A 173 -9.45 8.16 20.66
C LYS A 173 -10.17 9.08 19.66
N LEU A 174 -9.92 8.94 18.37
CA LEU A 174 -10.64 9.70 17.33
C LEU A 174 -12.01 9.07 17.02
N TRP A 175 -12.28 7.86 17.51
CA TRP A 175 -13.48 7.09 17.20
C TRP A 175 -14.39 6.99 18.43
N HIS A 176 -15.68 6.77 18.19
CA HIS A 176 -16.70 6.84 19.24
C HIS A 176 -16.46 5.88 20.42
N ASN A 177 -16.05 4.65 20.11
CA ASN A 177 -15.69 3.60 21.07
C ASN A 177 -14.78 2.55 20.41
N GLU A 178 -14.23 1.64 21.23
CA GLU A 178 -13.34 0.55 20.80
C GLU A 178 -14.00 -0.36 19.75
N ASP A 179 -15.27 -0.72 19.94
CA ASP A 179 -16.01 -1.57 19.00
C ASP A 179 -16.14 -0.93 17.61
N THR A 180 -16.43 0.37 17.55
CA THR A 180 -16.50 1.14 16.30
C THR A 180 -15.14 1.21 15.63
N HIS A 181 -14.07 1.43 16.41
CA HIS A 181 -12.71 1.50 15.89
C HIS A 181 -12.27 0.18 15.27
N ILE A 182 -12.49 -0.94 15.96
CA ILE A 182 -12.22 -2.29 15.44
C ILE A 182 -13.08 -2.57 14.20
N GLY A 183 -14.36 -2.19 14.24
CA GLY A 183 -15.28 -2.32 13.12
C GLY A 183 -14.77 -1.60 11.87
N LEU A 184 -14.27 -0.37 12.01
CA LEU A 184 -13.69 0.41 10.91
C LEU A 184 -12.41 -0.22 10.36
N LEU A 185 -11.53 -0.73 11.22
CA LEU A 185 -10.31 -1.41 10.78
C LEU A 185 -10.64 -2.68 9.98
N VAL A 186 -11.63 -3.46 10.43
CA VAL A 186 -12.07 -4.67 9.72
C VAL A 186 -12.74 -4.29 8.41
N LEU A 187 -13.63 -3.28 8.43
CA LEU A 187 -14.33 -2.82 7.24
C LEU A 187 -13.36 -2.29 6.17
N ASP A 188 -12.33 -1.53 6.54
CA ASP A 188 -11.27 -1.08 5.61
C ASP A 188 -10.61 -2.27 4.91
N ARG A 189 -10.25 -3.32 5.65
CA ARG A 189 -9.62 -4.53 5.07
C ARG A 189 -10.55 -5.32 4.18
N ILE A 190 -11.82 -5.43 4.55
CA ILE A 190 -12.84 -6.12 3.75
C ILE A 190 -13.09 -5.32 2.47
N ASN A 191 -13.32 -4.02 2.56
CA ASN A 191 -13.56 -3.13 1.43
C ASN A 191 -12.37 -3.15 0.46
N ALA A 192 -11.15 -2.96 0.95
CA ALA A 192 -9.94 -3.03 0.14
C ALA A 192 -9.78 -4.38 -0.57
N ARG A 193 -10.30 -5.48 0.00
CA ARG A 193 -10.27 -6.80 -0.62
C ARG A 193 -11.29 -6.96 -1.76
N VAL A 194 -12.45 -6.33 -1.65
CA VAL A 194 -13.47 -6.30 -2.72
C VAL A 194 -12.92 -5.61 -3.96
N GLN A 195 -12.24 -4.48 -3.78
CA GLN A 195 -11.58 -3.69 -4.84
C GLN A 195 -10.46 -4.46 -5.61
N LEU A 196 -10.16 -5.71 -5.20
CA LEU A 196 -9.21 -6.60 -5.84
C LEU A 196 -9.86 -7.78 -6.57
N PHE A 197 -11.18 -7.95 -6.54
CA PHE A 197 -11.85 -9.10 -7.17
C PHE A 197 -11.67 -9.15 -8.68
N GLU A 198 -11.89 -8.04 -9.38
CA GLU A 198 -11.68 -7.98 -10.84
C GLU A 198 -10.22 -8.26 -11.22
N LYS A 199 -9.29 -7.66 -10.48
CA LYS A 199 -7.85 -7.84 -10.68
C LYS A 199 -7.42 -9.28 -10.42
N GLU A 200 -8.00 -9.93 -9.41
CA GLU A 200 -7.75 -11.34 -9.12
C GLU A 200 -8.26 -12.26 -10.23
N GLU A 201 -9.42 -11.97 -10.82
CA GLU A 201 -9.96 -12.76 -11.92
C GLU A 201 -9.07 -12.67 -13.17
N LEU A 202 -8.63 -11.47 -13.51
CA LEU A 202 -7.67 -11.24 -14.60
C LEU A 202 -6.36 -11.98 -14.34
N LEU A 203 -5.82 -11.87 -13.12
CA LEU A 203 -4.60 -12.56 -12.70
C LEU A 203 -4.72 -14.08 -12.89
N LYS A 204 -5.82 -14.69 -12.45
CA LYS A 204 -6.04 -16.14 -12.57
C LYS A 204 -6.19 -16.62 -14.00
N LYS A 205 -6.73 -15.79 -14.89
CA LYS A 205 -6.90 -16.12 -16.30
C LYS A 205 -5.60 -15.95 -17.10
N ALA A 206 -4.78 -14.95 -16.75
CA ALA A 206 -3.63 -14.54 -17.54
C ALA A 206 -2.29 -15.09 -17.05
N ALA A 207 -2.12 -15.35 -15.75
CA ALA A 207 -0.82 -15.72 -15.19
C ALA A 207 -0.62 -17.23 -15.09
N ILE A 208 0.43 -17.74 -15.77
CA ILE A 208 0.93 -19.11 -15.61
C ILE A 208 1.59 -19.27 -14.22
N ASP A 209 2.37 -18.27 -13.79
CA ASP A 209 2.93 -18.16 -12.43
C ASP A 209 2.30 -16.95 -11.72
N GLU A 210 1.24 -17.19 -10.93
CA GLU A 210 0.53 -16.15 -10.17
C GLU A 210 1.48 -15.36 -9.25
N TYR A 211 2.37 -16.05 -8.54
CA TYR A 211 3.33 -15.42 -7.64
C TYR A 211 4.32 -14.54 -8.41
N GLY A 212 4.89 -15.08 -9.49
CA GLY A 212 5.86 -14.36 -10.32
C GLY A 212 5.27 -13.07 -10.88
N PHE A 213 4.03 -13.14 -11.38
CA PHE A 213 3.31 -11.97 -11.85
C PHE A 213 3.06 -10.94 -10.74
N VAL A 214 2.57 -11.37 -9.57
CA VAL A 214 2.33 -10.46 -8.44
C VAL A 214 3.61 -9.76 -7.98
N LYS A 215 4.72 -10.49 -7.91
CA LYS A 215 6.05 -9.94 -7.57
C LYS A 215 6.46 -8.86 -8.57
N SER A 216 6.40 -9.15 -9.87
CA SER A 216 6.78 -8.20 -10.92
C SER A 216 5.88 -6.96 -10.93
N ALA A 217 4.57 -7.14 -10.84
CA ALA A 217 3.59 -6.05 -10.79
C ALA A 217 3.81 -5.16 -9.55
N TYR A 218 4.10 -5.76 -8.39
CA TYR A 218 4.43 -5.01 -7.17
C TYR A 218 5.67 -4.14 -7.37
N LEU A 219 6.77 -4.72 -7.84
CA LEU A 219 8.04 -4.00 -8.02
C LEU A 219 7.92 -2.88 -9.07
N GLN A 220 7.25 -3.17 -10.19
CA GLN A 220 6.99 -2.18 -11.23
C GLN A 220 6.16 -1.00 -10.69
N ARG A 221 5.06 -1.30 -9.97
CA ARG A 221 4.22 -0.26 -9.36
C ARG A 221 5.00 0.59 -8.36
N ARG A 222 5.78 -0.03 -7.46
CA ARG A 222 6.56 0.71 -6.46
C ARG A 222 7.63 1.60 -7.11
N ASN A 223 8.28 1.13 -8.17
CA ASN A 223 9.24 1.93 -8.93
C ASN A 223 8.56 3.13 -9.60
N THR A 224 7.39 2.92 -10.20
CA THR A 224 6.60 3.99 -10.84
C THR A 224 6.17 5.05 -9.82
N LEU A 225 5.65 4.65 -8.65
CA LEU A 225 5.22 5.57 -7.60
C LEU A 225 6.36 6.43 -7.05
N THR A 226 7.55 5.84 -6.88
CA THR A 226 8.73 6.58 -6.39
C THR A 226 9.22 7.64 -7.39
N ARG A 227 8.80 7.53 -8.66
CA ARG A 227 9.17 8.42 -9.76
C ARG A 227 8.02 9.35 -10.16
N ASP A 228 7.02 9.50 -9.30
CA ASP A 228 5.87 10.38 -9.53
C ASP A 228 5.10 10.02 -10.81
N GLY A 229 5.01 8.72 -11.11
CA GLY A 229 4.37 8.24 -12.34
C GLY A 229 5.17 8.48 -13.63
N LYS A 230 6.36 9.09 -13.54
CA LYS A 230 7.24 9.29 -14.70
C LYS A 230 8.05 8.03 -14.97
N GLY A 231 7.81 7.44 -16.13
CA GLY A 231 8.60 6.32 -16.67
C GLY A 231 10.09 6.66 -16.74
N ASP A 232 10.91 5.63 -16.84
CA ASP A 232 12.34 5.80 -17.13
C ASP A 232 12.49 6.40 -18.52
N THR A 233 12.83 7.69 -18.61
CA THR A 233 13.25 8.29 -19.87
C THR A 233 14.40 7.49 -20.49
N GLU A 234 15.25 6.82 -19.72
CA GLU A 234 16.30 5.93 -20.24
C GLU A 234 15.79 4.59 -20.79
N ILE A 235 14.69 4.03 -20.25
CA ILE A 235 14.10 2.80 -20.79
C ILE A 235 13.26 3.14 -22.01
N ASP A 236 12.52 4.25 -21.96
CA ASP A 236 11.76 4.77 -23.10
C ASP A 236 12.73 5.17 -24.24
N GLN A 237 13.84 5.85 -23.93
CA GLN A 237 14.91 6.16 -24.89
C GLN A 237 15.63 4.91 -25.39
N ALA A 238 15.92 3.92 -24.54
CA ALA A 238 16.53 2.67 -24.98
C ALA A 238 15.57 1.85 -25.87
N PHE A 239 14.25 1.94 -25.63
CA PHE A 239 13.23 1.36 -26.50
C PHE A 239 13.18 2.11 -27.84
N ASP A 240 13.12 3.45 -27.81
CA ASP A 240 13.07 4.26 -29.02
C ASP A 240 14.35 4.09 -29.87
N GLU A 241 15.54 4.04 -29.26
CA GLU A 241 16.82 3.74 -29.92
C GLU A 241 16.84 2.32 -30.54
N LEU A 242 16.21 1.33 -29.90
CA LEU A 242 16.11 -0.04 -30.42
C LEU A 242 15.18 -0.17 -31.64
N PHE A 243 14.27 0.77 -31.86
CA PHE A 243 13.27 0.72 -32.94
C PHE A 243 13.44 1.81 -34.02
N GLU A 244 14.32 2.80 -33.82
CA GLU A 244 14.72 3.76 -34.87
C GLU A 244 15.84 3.23 -35.80
N GLU A 245 16.53 2.14 -35.45
CA GLU A 245 17.57 1.51 -36.29
C GLU A 245 17.04 0.49 -37.34
N GLN A 246 15.72 0.42 -37.61
CA GLN A 246 15.15 -0.43 -38.68
C GLN A 246 14.49 0.35 -39.82
#